data_AF-A0A6G7YF87-F1
#
_entry.id   AF-A0A6G7YF87-F1
#
_cell.length_a   1.000
_cell.length_b   1.000
_cell.length_c   1.000
_cell.angle_alpha   90.00
_cell.angle_beta   90.00
_cell.angle_gamma   90.00
#
_symmetry.space_group_name_H-M   'P 1'
#
loop_
_entity.id
_entity.type
_entity.pdbx_description
1 polymer ?
#
loop_
_entity_poly.entity_id
_entity_poly.type
_entity_poly.pdbx_seq_one_letter_code
_entity_poly.pdbx_strand_id
1 'polypeptide(L)'
;MRARPFLVLAVSAVLLTAAGPVPAPTDPGRPGDPIVHHGKHSDPAAGLALSGDVAERFRLPADMRLQHTSTYADGRTSSRYQQVQSGASVLGGQVTIIRSVAGAQLNVIGSRFGDVTPSNSVRISKADARRIVALKIGDRGRWHQELRLDPGSRSFFYEVRSARHGSAPVRWVDAASGEITRSLDLRRDGEGIGVKGDDKQVATTRAGKNLYLLRSPDGRQATYDDQNLRRDRGAVLMTDSNDKWNLPANWLSPDQRPGVDAHYYAGVVDRFYRDEFNRDSLDDAGVPLESHVHVDGELCNAYWDGSAASFGDGYSAKFAKQAGRTCRPIPGALDVVAHEFTHGITQYTSELFAGPESVSLNEGFQ
;
A
#
# COMPACT_ATOMS: atom_id res chain seq x y z
N MET A 1 16.19 -33.10 -75.96
CA MET A 1 15.19 -34.18 -75.78
C MET A 1 14.42 -33.88 -74.50
N ARG A 2 13.09 -33.76 -74.64
CA ARG A 2 11.97 -33.90 -73.67
C ARG A 2 12.04 -33.15 -72.33
N ALA A 3 10.98 -32.61 -71.72
CA ALA A 3 9.60 -32.21 -72.03
C ALA A 3 8.96 -31.98 -70.63
N ARG A 4 8.21 -30.88 -70.40
CA ARG A 4 7.22 -30.77 -69.30
C ARG A 4 6.00 -31.68 -69.61
N PRO A 5 4.96 -31.93 -68.75
CA PRO A 5 4.49 -31.23 -67.52
C PRO A 5 3.90 -32.16 -66.41
N PHE A 6 3.34 -31.61 -65.30
CA PHE A 6 1.92 -31.77 -64.89
C PHE A 6 1.60 -31.04 -63.56
N LEU A 7 0.40 -30.50 -63.53
CA LEU A 7 -0.29 -29.69 -62.52
C LEU A 7 -1.14 -30.60 -61.61
N VAL A 8 -1.20 -30.34 -60.30
CA VAL A 8 -2.39 -30.67 -59.48
C VAL A 8 -2.66 -29.52 -58.50
N LEU A 9 -3.84 -28.92 -58.67
CA LEU A 9 -4.53 -28.02 -57.73
C LEU A 9 -5.07 -28.84 -56.55
N ALA A 10 -4.97 -28.32 -55.33
CA ALA A 10 -5.94 -28.60 -54.27
C ALA A 10 -6.14 -27.33 -53.43
N VAL A 11 -7.24 -26.64 -53.72
CA VAL A 11 -7.88 -25.65 -52.86
C VAL A 11 -8.69 -26.43 -51.83
N SER A 12 -8.46 -26.20 -50.54
CA SER A 12 -9.42 -26.54 -49.49
C SER A 12 -9.61 -25.33 -48.60
N ALA A 13 -10.73 -24.66 -48.83
CA ALA A 13 -11.37 -23.79 -47.86
C ALA A 13 -11.80 -24.63 -46.64
N VAL A 14 -11.53 -24.13 -45.44
CA VAL A 14 -12.23 -24.60 -44.23
C VAL A 14 -12.86 -23.39 -43.56
N LEU A 15 -14.14 -23.59 -43.29
CA LEU A 15 -15.15 -22.68 -42.80
C LEU A 15 -14.74 -21.94 -41.52
N LEU A 16 -15.08 -20.64 -41.50
CA LEU A 16 -15.47 -19.92 -40.29
C LEU A 16 -16.64 -20.67 -39.64
N THR A 17 -16.46 -21.21 -38.44
CA THR A 17 -17.55 -21.49 -37.51
C THR A 17 -17.47 -20.49 -36.36
N ALA A 18 -18.53 -19.71 -36.21
CA ALA A 18 -18.74 -18.80 -35.11
C ALA A 18 -18.81 -19.59 -33.80
N ALA A 19 -17.91 -19.32 -32.86
CA ALA A 19 -18.04 -19.77 -31.48
C ALA A 19 -19.00 -18.82 -30.75
N GLY A 20 -20.17 -19.35 -30.37
CA GLY A 20 -21.07 -18.68 -29.43
C GLY A 20 -20.46 -18.59 -28.02
N PRO A 21 -21.07 -17.80 -27.12
CA PRO A 21 -20.51 -17.52 -25.80
C PRO A 21 -20.47 -18.79 -24.95
N VAL A 22 -19.29 -19.12 -24.43
CA VAL A 22 -19.08 -20.20 -23.46
C VAL A 22 -19.62 -19.74 -22.09
N PRO A 23 -20.51 -20.50 -21.43
CA PRO A 23 -20.97 -20.15 -20.08
C PRO A 23 -19.84 -20.42 -19.07
N ALA A 24 -19.70 -19.49 -18.11
CA ALA A 24 -18.73 -19.59 -17.02
C ALA A 24 -18.97 -20.85 -16.16
N PRO A 25 -17.91 -21.57 -15.75
CA PRO A 25 -18.04 -22.67 -14.81
C PRO A 25 -18.41 -22.15 -13.42
N THR A 26 -19.50 -22.68 -12.87
CA THR A 26 -19.89 -22.56 -11.47
C THR A 26 -18.94 -23.37 -10.59
N ASP A 27 -18.22 -22.71 -9.70
CA ASP A 27 -17.32 -23.36 -8.73
C ASP A 27 -18.12 -23.86 -7.50
N PRO A 28 -18.11 -25.17 -7.17
CA PRO A 28 -18.69 -25.71 -5.96
C PRO A 28 -17.74 -25.46 -4.78
N GLY A 29 -18.22 -24.70 -3.79
CA GLY A 29 -17.44 -24.26 -2.64
C GLY A 29 -16.66 -25.35 -1.90
N ARG A 30 -15.51 -24.95 -1.35
CA ARG A 30 -14.72 -25.72 -0.38
C ARG A 30 -14.13 -24.80 0.71
N PRO A 31 -13.75 -25.34 1.88
CA PRO A 31 -14.14 -24.84 3.19
C PRO A 31 -13.14 -23.80 3.71
N GLY A 32 -13.64 -22.67 4.18
CA GLY A 32 -12.83 -21.67 4.88
C GLY A 32 -12.47 -22.15 6.28
N ASP A 33 -11.18 -22.16 6.59
CA ASP A 33 -10.73 -22.14 7.98
C ASP A 33 -11.14 -20.81 8.62
N PRO A 34 -11.57 -20.84 9.90
CA PRO A 34 -12.33 -19.75 10.48
C PRO A 34 -11.43 -18.55 10.69
N ILE A 35 -11.75 -17.44 10.00
CA ILE A 35 -11.57 -16.14 10.63
C ILE A 35 -12.43 -16.22 11.89
N VAL A 36 -11.76 -16.35 13.04
CA VAL A 36 -12.40 -16.16 14.34
C VAL A 36 -12.78 -14.68 14.39
N HIS A 37 -13.94 -14.37 13.80
CA HIS A 37 -14.70 -13.16 14.03
C HIS A 37 -15.31 -13.28 15.43
N HIS A 38 -14.49 -13.07 16.46
CA HIS A 38 -15.05 -12.70 17.76
C HIS A 38 -15.40 -11.23 17.72
N GLY A 39 -16.69 -10.98 17.50
CA GLY A 39 -17.30 -9.66 17.46
C GLY A 39 -18.11 -9.45 16.18
N LYS A 40 -19.28 -10.09 16.07
CA LYS A 40 -20.38 -9.46 15.36
C LYS A 40 -20.62 -8.13 16.09
N HIS A 41 -20.27 -6.99 15.49
CA HIS A 41 -20.74 -5.69 15.94
C HIS A 41 -22.25 -5.63 15.68
N SER A 42 -23.05 -6.30 16.51
CA SER A 42 -24.50 -6.22 16.50
C SER A 42 -24.94 -5.07 17.39
N ASP A 43 -24.59 -3.87 16.98
CA ASP A 43 -25.37 -2.65 17.23
C ASP A 43 -24.98 -1.68 16.10
N PRO A 44 -25.89 -1.26 15.21
CA PRO A 44 -25.50 -0.41 14.10
C PRO A 44 -25.03 0.92 14.67
N ALA A 45 -23.73 1.21 14.50
CA ALA A 45 -23.26 2.59 14.55
C ALA A 45 -24.17 3.38 13.60
N ALA A 46 -24.92 4.36 14.12
CA ALA A 46 -25.66 5.25 13.25
C ALA A 46 -24.61 6.13 12.54
N GLY A 47 -24.17 5.67 11.37
CA GLY A 47 -23.31 6.46 10.49
C GLY A 47 -24.04 7.76 10.17
N LEU A 48 -23.42 8.88 10.52
CA LEU A 48 -23.89 10.22 10.25
C LEU A 48 -23.19 10.72 8.98
N ALA A 49 -23.99 11.09 7.99
CA ALA A 49 -23.57 11.84 6.81
C ALA A 49 -24.67 12.86 6.50
N LEU A 50 -24.81 13.85 7.38
CA LEU A 50 -25.86 14.88 7.29
C LEU A 50 -25.33 16.09 6.53
N SER A 51 -26.18 16.69 5.71
CA SER A 51 -25.90 17.94 4.98
C SER A 51 -27.14 18.85 4.95
N GLY A 52 -26.94 20.12 4.56
CA GLY A 52 -28.02 21.11 4.43
C GLY A 52 -28.78 21.33 5.74
N ASP A 53 -30.08 21.58 5.64
CA ASP A 53 -30.95 21.84 6.79
C ASP A 53 -30.89 20.78 7.90
N VAL A 54 -30.63 19.52 7.53
CA VAL A 54 -30.52 18.41 8.50
C VAL A 54 -29.25 18.54 9.33
N ALA A 55 -28.13 18.94 8.71
CA ALA A 55 -26.89 19.25 9.42
C ALA A 55 -27.02 20.51 10.29
N GLU A 56 -27.77 21.51 9.82
CA GLU A 56 -28.01 22.75 10.56
C GLU A 56 -28.80 22.52 11.86
N ARG A 57 -29.79 21.61 11.79
CA ARG A 57 -30.60 21.22 12.96
C ARG A 57 -29.92 20.22 13.88
N PHE A 58 -28.80 19.61 13.47
CA PHE A 58 -28.11 18.62 14.29
C PHE A 58 -27.62 19.22 15.61
N ARG A 59 -28.05 18.63 16.71
CA ARG A 59 -27.60 18.98 18.07
C ARG A 59 -26.54 18.00 18.51
N LEU A 60 -25.33 18.51 18.74
CA LEU A 60 -24.21 17.71 19.22
C LEU A 60 -24.56 17.11 20.59
N PRO A 61 -24.54 15.78 20.75
CA PRO A 61 -24.83 15.13 22.02
C PRO A 61 -23.81 15.49 23.11
N ALA A 62 -24.26 15.49 24.38
CA ALA A 62 -23.45 15.93 25.52
C ALA A 62 -22.23 15.04 25.82
N ASP A 63 -22.25 13.79 25.33
CA ASP A 63 -21.14 12.84 25.43
C ASP A 63 -20.04 13.09 24.38
N MET A 64 -20.17 14.10 23.53
CA MET A 64 -19.17 14.43 22.51
C MET A 64 -18.21 15.52 23.00
N ARG A 65 -16.91 15.19 23.05
CA ARG A 65 -15.84 16.11 23.51
C ARG A 65 -15.04 16.63 22.32
N LEU A 66 -14.93 17.95 22.20
CA LEU A 66 -14.13 18.60 21.17
C LEU A 66 -12.66 18.14 21.30
N GLN A 67 -12.08 17.69 20.20
CA GLN A 67 -10.68 17.29 20.11
C GLN A 67 -9.84 18.38 19.45
N HIS A 68 -10.29 18.87 18.30
CA HIS A 68 -9.56 19.84 17.50
C HIS A 68 -10.52 20.61 16.60
N THR A 69 -10.17 21.85 16.28
CA THR A 69 -10.82 22.63 15.22
C THR A 69 -9.75 23.11 14.24
N SER A 70 -9.99 22.88 12.96
CA SER A 70 -9.19 23.40 11.86
C SER A 70 -9.99 24.42 11.07
N THR A 71 -9.31 25.41 10.50
CA THR A 71 -9.92 26.42 9.62
C THR A 71 -9.43 26.20 8.20
N TYR A 72 -10.36 26.17 7.25
CA TYR A 72 -10.06 26.05 5.83
C TYR A 72 -9.60 27.41 5.27
N ALA A 73 -8.92 27.40 4.11
CA ALA A 73 -8.47 28.62 3.45
C ALA A 73 -9.62 29.60 3.12
N ASP A 74 -10.83 29.08 2.88
CA ASP A 74 -12.04 29.84 2.62
C ASP A 74 -12.76 30.34 3.89
N GLY A 75 -12.15 30.17 5.07
CA GLY A 75 -12.67 30.62 6.35
C GLY A 75 -13.71 29.70 7.00
N ARG A 76 -14.12 28.60 6.35
CA ARG A 76 -14.93 27.57 7.01
C ARG A 76 -14.15 26.93 8.15
N THR A 77 -14.85 26.25 9.07
CA THR A 77 -14.20 25.48 10.15
C THR A 77 -14.64 24.03 10.15
N SER A 78 -13.76 23.14 10.58
CA SER A 78 -14.03 21.72 10.84
C SER A 78 -13.66 21.39 12.28
N SER A 79 -14.66 21.05 13.09
CA SER A 79 -14.49 20.66 14.49
C SER A 79 -14.68 19.16 14.64
N ARG A 80 -13.65 18.45 15.11
CA ARG A 80 -13.70 17.01 15.41
C ARG A 80 -14.04 16.78 16.87
N TYR A 81 -15.02 15.91 17.12
CA TYR A 81 -15.47 15.51 18.44
C TYR A 81 -15.31 14.00 18.62
N GLN A 82 -14.88 13.59 19.82
CA GLN A 82 -14.76 12.21 20.24
C GLN A 82 -15.87 11.92 21.25
N GLN A 83 -16.62 10.84 21.03
CA GLN A 83 -17.60 10.34 21.99
C GLN A 83 -16.86 9.81 23.22
N VAL A 84 -17.34 10.19 24.40
CA VAL A 84 -16.81 9.77 25.70
C VAL A 84 -17.94 9.30 26.59
N GLN A 85 -17.90 8.04 27.02
CA GLN A 85 -18.86 7.46 27.94
C GLN A 85 -18.11 6.84 29.12
N SER A 86 -18.65 7.03 30.33
CA SER A 86 -18.06 6.50 31.57
C SER A 86 -16.56 6.84 31.72
N GLY A 87 -16.15 8.03 31.23
CA GLY A 87 -14.76 8.49 31.27
C GLY A 87 -13.82 7.89 30.22
N ALA A 88 -14.31 7.05 29.30
CA ALA A 88 -13.53 6.44 28.23
C ALA A 88 -13.98 6.90 26.85
N SER A 89 -13.03 7.03 25.92
CA SER A 89 -13.34 7.35 24.52
C SER A 89 -13.96 6.13 23.83
N VAL A 90 -15.16 6.27 23.28
CA VAL A 90 -15.83 5.18 22.56
C VAL A 90 -15.11 4.93 21.24
N LEU A 91 -14.66 3.69 21.03
CA LEU A 91 -13.98 3.28 19.81
C LEU A 91 -14.91 3.47 18.60
N GLY A 92 -14.45 4.22 17.60
CA GLY A 92 -15.24 4.55 16.41
C GLY A 92 -16.29 5.64 16.61
N GLY A 93 -16.54 6.08 17.85
CA GLY A 93 -17.49 7.15 18.16
C GLY A 93 -16.87 8.52 17.93
N GLN A 94 -16.91 9.03 16.70
CA GLN A 94 -16.37 10.35 16.34
C GLN A 94 -17.33 11.08 15.42
N VAL A 95 -17.51 12.38 15.65
CA VAL A 95 -18.32 13.25 14.79
C VAL A 95 -17.49 14.46 14.40
N THR A 96 -17.53 14.83 13.14
CA THR A 96 -16.94 16.05 12.61
C THR A 96 -18.06 16.97 12.16
N ILE A 97 -18.02 18.23 12.61
CA ILE A 97 -18.97 19.26 12.19
C ILE A 97 -18.20 20.29 11.37
N ILE A 98 -18.62 20.48 10.12
CA ILE A 98 -18.12 21.53 9.24
C ILE A 98 -19.08 22.71 9.30
N ARG A 99 -18.56 23.91 9.56
CA ARG A 99 -19.35 25.15 9.62
C ARG A 99 -18.94 26.14 8.55
N SER A 100 -19.91 26.91 8.06
CA SER A 100 -19.68 28.05 7.18
C SER A 100 -18.89 29.15 7.90
N VAL A 101 -18.41 30.14 7.15
CA VAL A 101 -17.78 31.35 7.71
C VAL A 101 -18.73 32.07 8.68
N ALA A 102 -20.03 32.05 8.39
CA ALA A 102 -21.08 32.62 9.24
C ALA A 102 -21.47 31.73 10.44
N GLY A 103 -20.86 30.56 10.61
CA GLY A 103 -21.08 29.65 11.72
C GLY A 103 -22.20 28.61 11.53
N ALA A 104 -22.92 28.64 10.41
CA ALA A 104 -23.97 27.66 10.11
C ALA A 104 -23.37 26.25 9.92
N GLN A 105 -23.99 25.21 10.48
CA GLN A 105 -23.52 23.83 10.31
C GLN A 105 -23.86 23.33 8.90
N LEU A 106 -22.83 23.09 8.10
CA LEU A 106 -22.95 22.65 6.71
C LEU A 106 -23.01 21.13 6.60
N ASN A 107 -22.15 20.43 7.35
CA ASN A 107 -22.05 18.96 7.32
C ASN A 107 -21.80 18.39 8.71
N VAL A 108 -22.36 17.22 8.97
CA VAL A 108 -22.08 16.41 10.18
C VAL A 108 -21.75 14.99 9.73
N ILE A 109 -20.50 14.58 9.93
CA ILE A 109 -19.95 13.33 9.40
C ILE A 109 -19.34 12.51 10.52
N GLY A 110 -19.61 11.21 10.56
CA GLY A 110 -18.93 10.26 11.43
C GLY A 110 -19.89 9.23 12.01
N SER A 111 -19.68 8.81 13.24
CA SER A 111 -20.50 7.81 13.91
C SER A 111 -20.64 8.16 15.38
N ARG A 112 -21.84 7.91 15.94
CA ARG A 112 -22.06 7.90 17.38
C ARG A 112 -22.77 6.61 17.74
N PHE A 113 -22.35 6.00 18.84
CA PHE A 113 -23.03 4.83 19.40
C PHE A 113 -24.06 5.26 20.44
N GLY A 114 -25.08 4.45 20.66
CA GLY A 114 -26.00 4.64 21.79
C GLY A 114 -25.26 4.61 23.14
N ASP A 115 -26.01 4.72 24.24
CA ASP A 115 -25.41 4.54 25.56
C ASP A 115 -24.94 3.09 25.72
N VAL A 116 -23.62 2.90 25.87
CA VAL A 116 -23.00 1.59 25.97
C VAL A 116 -22.77 1.25 27.44
N THR A 117 -23.55 0.30 27.96
CA THR A 117 -23.32 -0.24 29.31
C THR A 117 -22.09 -1.16 29.30
N PRO A 118 -21.01 -0.82 30.04
CA PRO A 118 -19.78 -1.61 30.02
C PRO A 118 -19.97 -3.03 30.59
N SER A 119 -19.30 -4.00 30.00
CA SER A 119 -19.31 -5.42 30.41
C SER A 119 -18.20 -5.77 31.42
N ASN A 120 -17.19 -4.91 31.56
CA ASN A 120 -16.12 -5.04 32.56
C ASN A 120 -15.94 -3.72 33.34
N SER A 121 -15.01 -3.72 34.30
CA SER A 121 -14.65 -2.53 35.08
C SER A 121 -13.15 -2.27 34.98
N VAL A 122 -12.76 -1.00 35.03
CA VAL A 122 -11.35 -0.61 35.05
C VAL A 122 -10.73 -1.01 36.39
N ARG A 123 -9.80 -1.97 36.37
CA ARG A 123 -9.05 -2.46 37.55
C ARG A 123 -7.56 -2.17 37.48
N ILE A 124 -7.03 -1.88 36.30
CA ILE A 124 -5.64 -1.46 36.11
C ILE A 124 -5.56 0.01 35.71
N SER A 125 -4.46 0.67 36.06
CA SER A 125 -4.21 2.06 35.66
C SER A 125 -3.64 2.18 34.25
N LYS A 126 -3.66 3.40 33.68
CA LYS A 126 -2.91 3.72 32.43
C LYS A 126 -1.43 3.37 32.54
N ALA A 127 -0.84 3.58 33.72
CA ALA A 127 0.56 3.27 33.98
C ALA A 127 0.81 1.76 34.02
N ASP A 128 -0.11 0.97 34.58
CA ASP A 128 -0.05 -0.50 34.55
C ASP A 128 -0.15 -1.02 33.13
N ALA A 129 -1.09 -0.52 32.33
CA ALA A 129 -1.22 -0.91 30.93
C ALA A 129 0.06 -0.59 30.12
N ARG A 130 0.66 0.60 30.32
CA ARG A 130 1.97 0.91 29.73
C ARG A 130 3.03 -0.07 30.20
N ARG A 131 3.14 -0.34 31.51
CA ARG A 131 4.13 -1.27 32.07
C ARG A 131 3.99 -2.67 31.47
N ILE A 132 2.77 -3.21 31.39
CA ILE A 132 2.45 -4.49 30.76
C ILE A 132 2.96 -4.53 29.32
N VAL A 133 2.73 -3.46 28.55
CA VAL A 133 3.18 -3.40 27.16
C VAL A 133 4.69 -3.21 27.06
N ALA A 134 5.29 -2.35 27.88
CA ALA A 134 6.73 -2.12 27.92
C ALA A 134 7.51 -3.40 28.29
N LEU A 135 6.96 -4.27 29.13
CA LEU A 135 7.51 -5.61 29.39
C LEU A 135 7.56 -6.51 28.14
N LYS A 136 6.72 -6.25 27.13
CA LYS A 136 6.68 -7.02 25.88
C LYS A 136 7.52 -6.42 24.76
N ILE A 137 7.55 -5.09 24.65
CA ILE A 137 8.16 -4.41 23.50
C ILE A 137 9.32 -3.49 23.88
N GLY A 138 9.76 -3.53 25.14
CA GLY A 138 10.73 -2.59 25.70
C GLY A 138 10.11 -1.20 25.92
N ASP A 139 10.81 -0.35 26.68
CA ASP A 139 10.28 0.96 27.13
C ASP A 139 10.68 2.15 26.23
N ARG A 140 11.27 1.89 25.07
CA ARG A 140 11.73 2.95 24.16
C ARG A 140 10.58 3.64 23.43
N GLY A 141 10.84 4.86 22.98
CA GLY A 141 9.95 5.65 22.12
C GLY A 141 9.05 6.63 22.89
N ARG A 142 8.23 7.38 22.15
CA ARG A 142 7.21 8.25 22.72
C ARG A 142 5.93 7.46 22.95
N TRP A 143 5.40 7.50 24.15
CA TRP A 143 4.26 6.67 24.55
C TRP A 143 2.98 7.48 24.67
N HIS A 144 1.86 6.87 24.30
CA HIS A 144 0.51 7.41 24.50
C HIS A 144 -0.40 6.31 25.03
N GLN A 145 -1.25 6.61 26.02
CA GLN A 145 -2.22 5.67 26.57
C GLN A 145 -3.59 6.34 26.71
N GLU A 146 -4.60 5.67 26.19
CA GLU A 146 -5.97 6.13 26.27
C GLU A 146 -6.88 5.01 26.76
N LEU A 147 -7.80 5.33 27.68
CA LEU A 147 -8.86 4.42 28.05
C LEU A 147 -9.95 4.49 26.99
N ARG A 148 -10.32 3.34 26.44
CA ARG A 148 -11.31 3.19 25.38
C ARG A 148 -12.43 2.26 25.82
N LEU A 149 -13.62 2.49 25.27
CA LEU A 149 -14.76 1.58 25.37
C LEU A 149 -15.06 1.03 23.98
N ASP A 150 -14.98 -0.28 23.80
CA ASP A 150 -15.40 -0.92 22.54
C ASP A 150 -16.93 -1.10 22.55
N PRO A 151 -17.69 -0.47 21.65
CA PRO A 151 -19.15 -0.62 21.60
C PRO A 151 -19.60 -2.05 21.25
N GLY A 152 -18.79 -2.85 20.55
CA GLY A 152 -19.12 -4.22 20.18
C GLY A 152 -19.03 -5.19 21.37
N SER A 153 -17.85 -5.29 21.97
CA SER A 153 -17.64 -6.15 23.15
C SER A 153 -18.15 -5.53 24.46
N ARG A 154 -18.46 -4.23 24.45
CA ARG A 154 -18.79 -3.40 25.62
C ARG A 154 -17.66 -3.34 26.65
N SER A 155 -16.44 -3.69 26.29
CA SER A 155 -15.32 -3.77 27.22
C SER A 155 -14.51 -2.47 27.26
N PHE A 156 -14.08 -2.08 28.46
CA PHE A 156 -13.02 -1.12 28.67
C PHE A 156 -11.67 -1.75 28.38
N PHE A 157 -10.84 -1.03 27.64
CA PHE A 157 -9.45 -1.40 27.38
C PHE A 157 -8.57 -0.15 27.30
N TYR A 158 -7.28 -0.30 27.56
CA TYR A 158 -6.29 0.73 27.25
C TYR A 158 -5.71 0.50 25.87
N GLU A 159 -5.84 1.50 25.00
CA GLU A 159 -5.04 1.58 23.79
C GLU A 159 -3.68 2.20 24.14
N VAL A 160 -2.64 1.37 24.09
CA VAL A 160 -1.26 1.76 24.38
C VAL A 160 -0.48 1.83 23.08
N ARG A 161 -0.03 3.03 22.72
CA ARG A 161 0.78 3.30 21.54
C ARG A 161 2.20 3.66 21.95
N SER A 162 3.18 3.22 21.17
CA SER A 162 4.56 3.73 21.25
C SER A 162 5.05 4.09 19.86
N ALA A 163 5.38 5.37 19.64
CA ALA A 163 6.03 5.84 18.43
C ALA A 163 7.54 5.70 18.60
N ARG A 164 8.17 4.88 17.78
CA ARG A 164 9.61 4.60 17.78
C ARG A 164 10.14 4.65 16.34
N HIS A 165 11.45 4.64 16.18
CA HIS A 165 12.05 4.56 14.84
C HIS A 165 11.66 3.23 14.19
N GLY A 166 11.22 3.25 12.93
CA GLY A 166 10.84 2.06 12.14
C GLY A 166 9.61 1.27 12.63
N SER A 167 8.93 1.70 13.70
CA SER A 167 7.84 0.93 14.30
C SER A 167 6.90 1.84 15.10
N ALA A 168 5.61 1.55 15.09
CA ALA A 168 4.57 2.25 15.85
C ALA A 168 3.57 1.25 16.48
N PRO A 169 4.04 0.43 17.44
CA PRO A 169 3.22 -0.61 18.05
C PRO A 169 2.05 -0.01 18.78
N VAL A 170 0.90 -0.65 18.59
CA VAL A 170 -0.31 -0.43 19.36
C VAL A 170 -0.74 -1.75 19.99
N ARG A 171 -1.06 -1.69 21.27
CA ARG A 171 -1.59 -2.80 22.05
C ARG A 171 -2.90 -2.39 22.67
N TRP A 172 -3.88 -3.29 22.67
CA TRP A 172 -5.08 -3.13 23.46
C TRP A 172 -4.96 -4.04 24.68
N VAL A 173 -5.06 -3.42 25.85
CA VAL A 173 -4.92 -4.09 27.15
C VAL A 173 -6.27 -4.06 27.83
N ASP A 174 -6.89 -5.21 28.10
CA ASP A 174 -8.14 -5.29 28.84
C ASP A 174 -7.99 -4.56 30.19
N ALA A 175 -8.89 -3.63 30.47
CA ALA A 175 -8.75 -2.75 31.62
C ALA A 175 -9.06 -3.45 32.96
N ALA A 176 -9.65 -4.65 32.94
CA ALA A 176 -9.96 -5.42 34.14
C ALA A 176 -8.87 -6.44 34.48
N SER A 177 -8.32 -7.14 33.48
CA SER A 177 -7.36 -8.23 33.68
C SER A 177 -5.91 -7.85 33.39
N GLY A 178 -5.66 -6.82 32.58
CA GLY A 178 -4.32 -6.54 32.06
C GLY A 178 -3.90 -7.43 30.89
N GLU A 179 -4.79 -8.27 30.39
CA GLU A 179 -4.51 -9.11 29.23
C GLU A 179 -4.36 -8.27 27.96
N ILE A 180 -3.35 -8.55 27.14
CA ILE A 180 -3.22 -7.94 25.82
C ILE A 180 -4.16 -8.67 24.85
N THR A 181 -5.28 -8.05 24.52
CA THR A 181 -6.32 -8.63 23.65
C THR A 181 -6.08 -8.32 22.17
N ARG A 182 -5.31 -7.28 21.86
CA ARG A 182 -4.93 -6.94 20.47
C ARG A 182 -3.50 -6.43 20.38
N SER A 183 -2.83 -6.82 19.31
CA SER A 183 -1.49 -6.35 18.96
C SER A 183 -1.41 -5.98 17.48
N LEU A 184 -0.98 -4.76 17.18
CA LEU A 184 -0.75 -4.27 15.82
C LEU A 184 0.46 -3.33 15.78
N ASP A 185 0.98 -3.06 14.59
CA ASP A 185 2.02 -2.06 14.36
C ASP A 185 1.54 -1.12 13.26
N LEU A 186 1.49 0.19 13.55
CA LEU A 186 1.00 1.23 12.66
C LEU A 186 2.09 1.82 11.75
N ARG A 187 3.35 1.38 11.89
CA ARG A 187 4.43 1.67 10.95
C ARG A 187 4.98 0.32 10.48
N ARG A 188 4.74 -0.02 9.21
CA ARG A 188 5.26 -1.23 8.55
C ARG A 188 5.98 -0.81 7.29
N ASP A 189 7.14 -0.22 7.49
CA ASP A 189 8.14 -0.18 6.43
C ASP A 189 9.07 -1.36 6.70
N GLY A 190 9.25 -2.23 5.72
CA GLY A 190 10.35 -3.19 5.72
C GLY A 190 11.68 -2.43 5.71
N GLU A 191 12.70 -3.02 6.32
CA GLU A 191 14.07 -2.49 6.23
C GLU A 191 14.79 -3.22 5.11
N GLY A 192 15.28 -2.49 4.11
CA GLY A 192 16.00 -3.06 2.98
C GLY A 192 17.39 -2.46 2.81
N ILE A 193 18.27 -3.19 2.12
CA ILE A 193 19.57 -2.68 1.68
C ILE A 193 19.50 -2.44 0.17
N GLY A 194 19.92 -1.27 -0.30
CA GLY A 194 20.01 -0.96 -1.72
C GLY A 194 21.21 -1.60 -2.41
N VAL A 195 21.27 -1.49 -3.74
CA VAL A 195 22.38 -1.93 -4.60
C VAL A 195 23.70 -1.29 -4.17
N LYS A 196 23.65 -0.03 -3.70
CA LYS A 196 24.81 0.73 -3.20
C LYS A 196 25.18 0.42 -1.74
N GLY A 197 24.43 -0.46 -1.08
CA GLY A 197 24.66 -0.84 0.31
C GLY A 197 24.07 0.12 1.34
N ASP A 198 23.23 1.07 0.90
CA ASP A 198 22.53 2.02 1.75
C ASP A 198 21.23 1.44 2.33
N ASP A 199 20.94 1.77 3.59
CA ASP A 199 19.70 1.35 4.26
C ASP A 199 18.50 2.14 3.73
N LYS A 200 17.39 1.43 3.48
CA LYS A 200 16.13 1.99 3.00
C LYS A 200 14.95 1.47 3.81
N GLN A 201 13.94 2.33 3.92
CA GLN A 201 12.63 1.96 4.44
C GLN A 201 11.72 1.72 3.24
N VAL A 202 11.24 0.49 3.06
CA VAL A 202 10.40 0.09 1.92
C VAL A 202 8.99 -0.22 2.40
N ALA A 203 7.97 0.29 1.69
CA ALA A 203 6.58 0.05 2.07
C ALA A 203 6.20 -1.42 1.78
N THR A 204 5.75 -2.17 2.78
CA THR A 204 5.48 -3.61 2.62
C THR A 204 4.12 -4.01 3.18
N THR A 205 3.57 -5.08 2.62
CA THR A 205 2.27 -5.62 3.05
C THR A 205 2.47 -6.98 3.69
N ARG A 206 2.05 -7.11 4.95
CA ARG A 206 2.05 -8.41 5.64
C ARG A 206 0.87 -9.26 5.19
N ALA A 207 1.14 -10.31 4.42
CA ALA A 207 0.13 -11.24 3.89
C ALA A 207 -0.08 -12.49 4.75
N GLY A 208 0.78 -12.74 5.74
CA GLY A 208 0.66 -13.90 6.61
C GLY A 208 1.56 -13.86 7.83
N LYS A 209 1.58 -14.97 8.59
CA LYS A 209 2.61 -15.16 9.62
C LYS A 209 3.94 -15.39 8.89
N ASN A 210 4.89 -14.47 9.07
CA ASN A 210 6.20 -14.51 8.43
C ASN A 210 6.12 -14.45 6.89
N LEU A 211 5.18 -13.67 6.37
CA LEU A 211 5.07 -13.40 4.95
C LEU A 211 4.78 -11.92 4.75
N TYR A 212 5.74 -11.23 4.15
CA TYR A 212 5.68 -9.84 3.74
C TYR A 212 5.82 -9.80 2.23
N LEU A 213 5.05 -8.94 1.59
CA LEU A 213 5.07 -8.69 0.17
C LEU A 213 5.74 -7.35 -0.05
N LEU A 214 6.59 -7.22 -1.07
CA LEU A 214 7.15 -5.94 -1.51
C LEU A 214 6.08 -5.19 -2.33
N ARG A 215 5.01 -4.84 -1.61
CA ARG A 215 3.82 -4.17 -2.09
C ARG A 215 3.40 -3.17 -1.04
N SER A 216 3.18 -1.93 -1.44
CA SER A 216 2.74 -0.90 -0.51
C SER A 216 1.34 -1.22 0.03
N PRO A 217 1.02 -0.89 1.30
CA PRO A 217 -0.29 -1.19 1.90
C PRO A 217 -1.50 -0.57 1.18
N ASP A 218 -1.30 0.51 0.43
CA ASP A 218 -2.32 1.19 -0.39
C ASP A 218 -2.44 0.59 -1.80
N GLY A 219 -1.61 -0.40 -2.15
CA GLY A 219 -1.59 -1.04 -3.46
C GLY A 219 -0.99 -0.20 -4.59
N ARG A 220 -0.46 1.00 -4.31
CA ARG A 220 0.14 1.89 -5.31
C ARG A 220 1.47 1.41 -5.88
N GLN A 221 2.17 0.53 -5.17
CA GLN A 221 3.49 0.02 -5.60
C GLN A 221 3.54 -1.49 -5.42
N ALA A 222 4.11 -2.18 -6.41
CA ALA A 222 4.42 -3.60 -6.32
C ALA A 222 5.72 -3.91 -7.05
N THR A 223 6.57 -4.76 -6.48
CA THR A 223 7.84 -5.14 -7.08
C THR A 223 7.94 -6.65 -7.24
N TYR A 224 8.26 -7.09 -8.45
CA TYR A 224 8.30 -8.47 -8.87
C TYR A 224 9.73 -8.90 -9.25
N ASP A 225 10.03 -10.17 -9.02
CA ASP A 225 11.26 -10.86 -9.41
C ASP A 225 10.97 -11.75 -10.64
N ASP A 226 11.62 -11.45 -11.77
CA ASP A 226 11.53 -12.22 -13.02
C ASP A 226 12.48 -13.42 -13.06
N GLN A 227 13.19 -13.71 -11.96
CA GLN A 227 14.00 -14.91 -11.74
C GLN A 227 15.10 -15.10 -12.78
N ASN A 228 15.67 -13.99 -13.27
CA ASN A 228 16.64 -13.98 -14.37
C ASN A 228 16.09 -14.57 -15.69
N LEU A 229 14.78 -14.64 -15.85
CA LEU A 229 14.09 -15.06 -17.06
C LEU A 229 13.62 -13.85 -17.86
N ARG A 230 13.11 -14.13 -19.07
CA ARG A 230 12.40 -13.11 -19.85
C ARG A 230 11.12 -12.70 -19.13
N ARG A 231 10.76 -11.43 -19.27
CA ARG A 231 9.62 -10.77 -18.64
C ARG A 231 8.27 -11.50 -18.80
N ASP A 232 8.12 -12.28 -19.87
CA ASP A 232 6.92 -13.06 -20.21
C ASP A 232 6.90 -14.48 -19.64
N ARG A 233 7.88 -14.86 -18.80
CA ARG A 233 8.10 -16.26 -18.36
C ARG A 233 7.71 -16.56 -16.91
N GLY A 234 7.08 -15.60 -16.22
CA GLY A 234 6.44 -15.83 -14.92
C GLY A 234 7.12 -15.13 -13.75
N ALA A 235 6.98 -13.80 -13.70
CA ALA A 235 7.39 -12.99 -12.56
C ALA A 235 6.64 -13.39 -11.28
N VAL A 236 7.33 -13.30 -10.14
CA VAL A 236 6.73 -13.51 -8.81
C VAL A 236 6.79 -12.24 -8.01
N LEU A 237 5.73 -11.92 -7.27
CA LEU A 237 5.76 -10.78 -6.35
C LEU A 237 6.86 -11.06 -5.32
N MET A 238 7.76 -10.09 -5.11
CA MET A 238 8.84 -10.29 -4.15
C MET A 238 8.27 -10.45 -2.75
N THR A 239 8.81 -11.43 -2.03
CA THR A 239 8.37 -11.75 -0.67
C THR A 239 9.55 -11.82 0.28
N ASP A 240 9.29 -11.51 1.54
CA ASP A 240 10.24 -11.68 2.62
C ASP A 240 9.57 -12.29 3.85
N SER A 241 10.34 -13.03 4.65
CA SER A 241 9.79 -13.76 5.80
C SER A 241 9.77 -12.95 7.09
N ASN A 242 10.58 -11.89 7.20
CA ASN A 242 10.80 -11.14 8.43
C ASN A 242 10.77 -9.62 8.26
N ASP A 243 10.44 -9.14 7.06
CA ASP A 243 10.40 -7.74 6.65
C ASP A 243 11.78 -7.06 6.65
N LYS A 244 12.85 -7.87 6.49
CA LYS A 244 14.23 -7.43 6.30
C LYS A 244 14.70 -7.85 4.91
N TRP A 245 14.63 -6.91 3.98
CA TRP A 245 14.93 -7.07 2.57
C TRP A 245 16.43 -6.92 2.30
N ASN A 246 17.21 -7.88 2.79
CA ASN A 246 18.67 -7.79 2.82
C ASN A 246 19.38 -9.04 2.29
N LEU A 247 18.69 -9.93 1.59
CA LEU A 247 19.28 -11.13 0.98
C LEU A 247 20.22 -10.75 -0.18
N PRO A 248 21.54 -10.97 -0.08
CA PRO A 248 22.45 -10.75 -1.19
C PRO A 248 22.65 -12.05 -1.98
N ALA A 249 22.61 -11.97 -3.31
CA ALA A 249 22.84 -13.09 -4.22
C ALA A 249 23.63 -12.67 -5.48
N ASN A 250 24.68 -11.86 -5.27
CA ASN A 250 25.56 -11.37 -6.34
C ASN A 250 24.79 -10.71 -7.49
N TRP A 251 23.79 -9.90 -7.14
CA TRP A 251 22.94 -9.13 -8.06
C TRP A 251 21.88 -9.92 -8.81
N LEU A 252 21.99 -11.24 -8.90
CA LEU A 252 21.02 -12.11 -9.57
C LEU A 252 19.89 -12.51 -8.62
N SER A 253 18.75 -12.96 -9.15
CA SER A 253 17.68 -13.51 -8.33
C SER A 253 18.23 -14.63 -7.43
N PRO A 254 17.87 -14.66 -6.13
CA PRO A 254 16.85 -13.84 -5.46
C PRO A 254 17.44 -12.65 -4.66
N ASP A 255 18.47 -11.96 -5.16
CA ASP A 255 19.07 -10.79 -4.48
C ASP A 255 18.01 -9.71 -4.26
N GLN A 256 17.73 -9.34 -3.02
CA GLN A 256 16.66 -8.41 -2.73
C GLN A 256 17.03 -6.94 -3.00
N ARG A 257 18.32 -6.63 -3.17
CA ARG A 257 18.81 -5.25 -3.25
C ARG A 257 18.31 -4.50 -4.49
N PRO A 258 18.30 -5.08 -5.70
CA PRO A 258 17.68 -4.45 -6.86
C PRO A 258 16.19 -4.17 -6.64
N GLY A 259 15.45 -5.11 -6.05
CA GLY A 259 14.05 -4.94 -5.71
C GLY A 259 13.79 -3.84 -4.69
N VAL A 260 14.62 -3.75 -3.66
CA VAL A 260 14.57 -2.69 -2.64
C VAL A 260 14.74 -1.31 -3.25
N ASP A 261 15.75 -1.13 -4.11
CA ASP A 261 15.98 0.14 -4.79
C ASP A 261 14.84 0.50 -5.74
N ALA A 262 14.39 -0.47 -6.56
CA ALA A 262 13.28 -0.26 -7.50
C ALA A 262 12.01 0.17 -6.76
N HIS A 263 11.64 -0.54 -5.68
CA HIS A 263 10.47 -0.24 -4.88
C HIS A 263 10.58 1.13 -4.19
N TYR A 264 11.71 1.39 -3.55
CA TYR A 264 11.94 2.64 -2.84
C TYR A 264 11.89 3.85 -3.79
N TYR A 265 12.57 3.77 -4.93
CA TYR A 265 12.63 4.85 -5.89
C TYR A 265 11.33 5.03 -6.67
N ALA A 266 10.57 3.96 -6.97
CA ALA A 266 9.20 4.09 -7.47
C ALA A 266 8.35 4.97 -6.53
N GLY A 267 8.47 4.74 -5.21
CA GLY A 267 7.82 5.58 -4.22
C GLY A 267 8.36 7.01 -4.17
N VAL A 268 9.65 7.25 -4.44
CA VAL A 268 10.19 8.61 -4.58
C VAL A 268 9.58 9.32 -5.79
N VAL A 269 9.46 8.63 -6.93
CA VAL A 269 8.89 9.16 -8.17
C VAL A 269 7.40 9.50 -8.00
N ASP A 270 6.61 8.58 -7.44
CA ASP A 270 5.18 8.81 -7.16
C ASP A 270 4.98 10.04 -6.26
N ARG A 271 5.83 10.19 -5.22
CA ARG A 271 5.78 11.38 -4.36
C ARG A 271 6.19 12.65 -5.08
N PHE A 272 7.25 12.61 -5.88
CA PHE A 272 7.70 13.77 -6.65
C PHE A 272 6.60 14.29 -7.58
N TYR A 273 5.97 13.41 -8.36
CA TYR A 273 4.90 13.82 -9.27
C TYR A 273 3.67 14.38 -8.55
N ARG A 274 3.28 13.75 -7.45
CA ARG A 274 2.16 14.24 -6.63
C ARG A 274 2.47 15.57 -5.97
N ASP A 275 3.66 15.74 -5.40
CA ASP A 275 3.97 16.89 -4.56
C ASP A 275 4.33 18.12 -5.41
N GLU A 276 5.02 17.93 -6.54
CA GLU A 276 5.45 19.03 -7.42
C GLU A 276 4.42 19.39 -8.51
N PHE A 277 3.67 18.40 -9.01
CA PHE A 277 2.74 18.60 -10.13
C PHE A 277 1.28 18.31 -9.77
N ASN A 278 1.00 17.93 -8.52
CA ASN A 278 -0.34 17.52 -8.09
C ASN A 278 -0.94 16.42 -8.98
N ARG A 279 -0.09 15.54 -9.51
CA ARG A 279 -0.48 14.42 -10.38
C ARG A 279 -0.69 13.15 -9.57
N ASP A 280 -1.80 12.45 -9.78
CA ASP A 280 -2.06 11.16 -9.14
C ASP A 280 -1.50 9.99 -9.98
N SER A 281 -0.25 9.60 -9.72
CA SER A 281 0.46 8.52 -10.43
C SER A 281 0.74 8.82 -11.91
N LEU A 282 1.04 7.78 -12.70
CA LEU A 282 1.44 7.89 -14.10
C LEU A 282 0.30 8.36 -15.00
N ASP A 283 -0.95 8.03 -14.68
CA ASP A 283 -2.15 8.29 -15.48
C ASP A 283 -3.04 9.42 -14.95
N ASP A 284 -2.65 10.07 -13.85
CA ASP A 284 -3.47 11.02 -13.09
C ASP A 284 -4.76 10.43 -12.49
N ALA A 285 -4.83 9.10 -12.37
CA ALA A 285 -5.95 8.37 -11.80
C ALA A 285 -5.51 7.25 -10.83
N GLY A 286 -4.24 7.27 -10.40
CA GLY A 286 -3.73 6.37 -9.38
C GLY A 286 -3.35 4.98 -9.87
N VAL A 287 -2.97 4.80 -11.15
CA VAL A 287 -2.45 3.51 -11.64
C VAL A 287 -1.30 3.00 -10.75
N PRO A 288 -1.25 1.72 -10.39
CA PRO A 288 -0.13 1.19 -9.63
C PRO A 288 1.20 1.28 -10.39
N LEU A 289 2.27 1.64 -9.68
CA LEU A 289 3.64 1.56 -10.18
C LEU A 289 4.16 0.14 -9.96
N GLU A 290 4.25 -0.63 -11.04
CA GLU A 290 4.84 -1.95 -11.03
C GLU A 290 6.31 -1.90 -11.46
N SER A 291 7.18 -2.57 -10.70
CA SER A 291 8.60 -2.72 -11.01
C SER A 291 8.95 -4.19 -11.16
N HIS A 292 9.75 -4.50 -12.16
CA HIS A 292 10.26 -5.83 -12.48
C HIS A 292 11.78 -5.83 -12.39
N VAL A 293 12.33 -6.66 -11.51
CA VAL A 293 13.79 -6.80 -11.34
C VAL A 293 14.24 -8.20 -11.74
N HIS A 294 15.55 -8.38 -11.91
CA HIS A 294 16.13 -9.63 -12.41
C HIS A 294 15.62 -10.02 -13.79
N VAL A 295 15.38 -9.03 -14.65
CA VAL A 295 14.93 -9.28 -16.02
C VAL A 295 16.14 -9.71 -16.87
N ASP A 296 16.00 -10.81 -17.59
CA ASP A 296 16.94 -11.25 -18.64
C ASP A 296 18.41 -11.40 -18.21
N GLY A 297 18.68 -11.93 -17.00
CA GLY A 297 19.97 -12.48 -16.55
C GLY A 297 21.20 -11.57 -16.59
N GLU A 298 21.71 -11.23 -17.78
CA GLU A 298 22.84 -10.31 -18.01
C GLU A 298 22.42 -9.03 -18.76
N LEU A 299 21.15 -8.63 -18.61
CA LEU A 299 20.63 -7.42 -19.22
C LEU A 299 21.25 -6.17 -18.56
N CYS A 300 22.06 -5.44 -19.33
CA CYS A 300 22.50 -4.09 -18.97
C CYS A 300 21.58 -3.07 -19.64
N ASN A 301 20.32 -3.06 -19.22
CA ASN A 301 19.32 -2.11 -19.67
C ASN A 301 18.17 -2.01 -18.66
N ALA A 302 17.42 -0.93 -18.74
CA ALA A 302 16.07 -0.83 -18.20
C ALA A 302 15.11 -0.35 -19.32
N TYR A 303 13.83 -0.56 -19.12
CA TYR A 303 12.80 -0.11 -20.05
C TYR A 303 11.42 -0.04 -19.40
N TRP A 304 10.59 0.87 -19.89
CA TRP A 304 9.14 0.85 -19.73
C TRP A 304 8.49 0.03 -20.85
N ASP A 305 7.68 -0.97 -20.50
CA ASP A 305 7.05 -1.88 -21.48
C ASP A 305 5.61 -1.48 -21.87
N GLY A 306 5.15 -0.32 -21.41
CA GLY A 306 3.76 0.13 -21.55
C GLY A 306 2.91 -0.09 -20.30
N SER A 307 3.36 -0.97 -19.39
CA SER A 307 2.63 -1.36 -18.18
C SER A 307 3.47 -1.30 -16.90
N ALA A 308 4.76 -1.57 -16.99
CA ALA A 308 5.67 -1.62 -15.85
C ALA A 308 7.09 -1.20 -16.24
N ALA A 309 7.88 -0.79 -15.24
CA ALA A 309 9.31 -0.55 -15.40
C ALA A 309 10.09 -1.86 -15.15
N SER A 310 10.94 -2.24 -16.10
CA SER A 310 11.74 -3.47 -16.07
C SER A 310 13.22 -3.16 -15.97
N PHE A 311 13.92 -3.83 -15.07
CA PHE A 311 15.32 -3.55 -14.75
C PHE A 311 16.17 -4.83 -14.80
N GLY A 312 17.27 -4.77 -15.56
CA GLY A 312 18.27 -5.83 -15.58
C GLY A 312 19.30 -5.72 -14.45
N ASP A 313 19.98 -6.84 -14.19
CA ASP A 313 21.00 -6.94 -13.14
C ASP A 313 22.39 -6.44 -13.59
N GLY A 314 22.51 -6.04 -14.86
CA GLY A 314 23.78 -5.67 -15.47
C GLY A 314 24.61 -6.90 -15.83
N TYR A 315 25.93 -6.76 -15.79
CA TYR A 315 26.83 -7.81 -16.25
C TYR A 315 27.33 -8.67 -15.09
N SER A 316 27.39 -9.99 -15.30
CA SER A 316 28.15 -10.85 -14.40
C SER A 316 29.61 -10.41 -14.37
N ALA A 317 30.30 -10.70 -13.25
CA ALA A 317 31.73 -10.38 -13.14
C ALA A 317 32.57 -11.00 -14.29
N LYS A 318 32.16 -12.17 -14.77
CA LYS A 318 32.79 -12.85 -15.91
C LYS A 318 32.57 -12.05 -17.21
N PHE A 319 31.32 -11.70 -17.50
CA PHE A 319 30.99 -10.93 -18.71
C PHE A 319 31.63 -9.55 -18.67
N ALA A 320 31.57 -8.85 -17.54
CA ALA A 320 32.20 -7.53 -17.37
C ALA A 320 33.71 -7.56 -17.67
N LYS A 321 34.41 -8.61 -17.21
CA LYS A 321 35.82 -8.83 -17.52
C LYS A 321 36.07 -9.07 -19.01
N GLN A 322 35.20 -9.83 -19.68
CA GLN A 322 35.32 -10.12 -21.12
C GLN A 322 34.99 -8.90 -21.98
N ALA A 323 33.97 -8.14 -21.61
CA ALA A 323 33.50 -6.96 -22.33
C ALA A 323 34.36 -5.71 -22.08
N GLY A 324 35.23 -5.71 -21.06
CA GLY A 324 36.05 -4.54 -20.70
C GLY A 324 35.25 -3.35 -20.16
N ARG A 325 33.99 -3.58 -19.77
CA ARG A 325 33.07 -2.58 -19.22
C ARG A 325 32.22 -3.20 -18.11
N THR A 326 31.81 -2.39 -17.14
CA THR A 326 30.97 -2.83 -16.03
C THR A 326 29.55 -2.32 -16.18
N CYS A 327 28.61 -3.11 -15.68
CA CYS A 327 27.22 -2.71 -15.53
C CYS A 327 26.72 -3.34 -14.24
N ARG A 328 26.24 -2.51 -13.33
CA ARG A 328 25.66 -2.93 -12.04
C ARG A 328 24.14 -3.01 -12.20
N PRO A 329 23.41 -3.57 -11.21
CA PRO A 329 21.95 -3.55 -11.25
C PRO A 329 21.43 -2.16 -11.50
N ILE A 330 20.62 -2.05 -12.56
CA ILE A 330 20.13 -0.79 -13.07
C ILE A 330 19.26 -0.01 -12.06
N PRO A 331 18.41 -0.62 -11.20
CA PRO A 331 17.55 0.17 -10.33
C PRO A 331 18.33 0.85 -9.20
N GLY A 332 19.63 0.58 -9.04
CA GLY A 332 20.50 1.27 -8.06
C GLY A 332 20.70 2.76 -8.31
N ALA A 333 20.14 3.31 -9.39
CA ALA A 333 20.23 4.71 -9.78
C ALA A 333 18.82 5.31 -9.85
N LEU A 334 18.55 6.30 -8.99
CA LEU A 334 17.24 6.96 -8.88
C LEU A 334 16.84 7.64 -10.20
N ASP A 335 17.79 8.29 -10.88
CA ASP A 335 17.59 8.92 -12.18
C ASP A 335 17.11 7.90 -13.22
N VAL A 336 17.69 6.70 -13.27
CA VAL A 336 17.21 5.66 -14.19
C VAL A 336 15.81 5.16 -13.84
N VAL A 337 15.51 4.95 -12.55
CA VAL A 337 14.14 4.55 -12.16
C VAL A 337 13.13 5.65 -12.48
N ALA A 338 13.48 6.92 -12.25
CA ALA A 338 12.65 8.06 -12.58
C ALA A 338 12.46 8.22 -14.10
N HIS A 339 13.51 7.99 -14.88
CA HIS A 339 13.46 7.93 -16.33
C HIS A 339 12.41 6.90 -16.75
N GLU A 340 12.53 5.62 -16.38
CA GLU A 340 11.57 4.60 -16.82
C GLU A 340 10.11 4.91 -16.46
N PHE A 341 9.84 5.40 -15.25
CA PHE A 341 8.47 5.78 -14.87
C PHE A 341 7.96 7.03 -15.60
N THR A 342 8.84 7.95 -15.97
CA THR A 342 8.45 9.13 -16.77
C THR A 342 7.99 8.69 -18.17
N HIS A 343 8.44 7.54 -18.70
CA HIS A 343 7.91 7.05 -20.00
C HIS A 343 6.42 6.75 -19.88
N GLY A 344 5.97 6.23 -18.74
CA GLY A 344 4.56 6.08 -18.42
C GLY A 344 3.82 7.42 -18.34
N ILE A 345 4.43 8.47 -17.79
CA ILE A 345 3.85 9.83 -17.81
C ILE A 345 3.66 10.31 -19.24
N THR A 346 4.69 10.20 -20.08
CA THR A 346 4.65 10.59 -21.49
C THR A 346 3.58 9.78 -22.24
N GLN A 347 3.42 8.49 -21.91
CA GLN A 347 2.36 7.63 -22.44
C GLN A 347 0.96 8.15 -22.15
N TYR A 348 0.68 8.54 -20.90
CA TYR A 348 -0.64 9.01 -20.49
C TYR A 348 -0.88 10.51 -20.74
N THR A 349 0.04 11.19 -21.44
CA THR A 349 -0.07 12.62 -21.72
C THR A 349 0.11 12.95 -23.21
N SER A 350 1.35 12.98 -23.69
CA SER A 350 1.67 13.48 -25.03
C SER A 350 1.83 12.40 -26.11
N GLU A 351 1.84 11.11 -25.72
CA GLU A 351 1.89 9.95 -26.63
C GLU A 351 2.97 10.08 -27.72
N LEU A 352 4.19 10.53 -27.38
CA LEU A 352 5.28 10.85 -28.31
C LEU A 352 5.95 9.60 -28.94
N PHE A 353 5.16 8.63 -29.39
CA PHE A 353 5.62 7.32 -29.87
C PHE A 353 5.94 7.26 -31.37
N ALA A 354 5.69 8.32 -32.15
CA ALA A 354 5.71 8.27 -33.61
C ALA A 354 6.73 9.23 -34.27
N GLY A 355 7.90 8.69 -34.64
CA GLY A 355 8.92 9.35 -35.47
C GLY A 355 10.27 9.59 -34.76
N PRO A 356 11.39 9.69 -35.49
CA PRO A 356 12.72 9.81 -34.88
C PRO A 356 12.90 11.07 -34.01
N GLU A 357 12.22 12.16 -34.37
CA GLU A 357 12.22 13.41 -33.61
C GLU A 357 11.33 13.32 -32.36
N SER A 358 10.17 12.65 -32.42
CA SER A 358 9.31 12.44 -31.25
C SER A 358 9.95 11.50 -30.24
N VAL A 359 10.67 10.47 -30.70
CA VAL A 359 11.46 9.58 -29.85
C VAL A 359 12.58 10.36 -29.17
N SER A 360 13.27 11.24 -29.90
CA SER A 360 14.33 12.07 -29.31
C SER A 360 13.78 13.07 -28.27
N LEU A 361 12.57 13.61 -28.49
CA LEU A 361 11.88 14.45 -27.52
C LEU A 361 11.38 13.67 -26.30
N ASN A 362 10.90 12.45 -26.49
CA ASN A 362 10.56 11.54 -25.41
C ASN A 362 11.81 11.30 -24.54
N GLU A 363 12.93 10.84 -25.11
CA GLU A 363 14.17 10.62 -24.35
C GLU A 363 14.71 11.89 -23.67
N GLY A 364 14.56 13.07 -24.30
CA GLY A 364 15.03 14.34 -23.71
C GLY A 364 14.16 14.88 -22.57
N PHE A 365 12.91 14.43 -22.44
CA PHE A 365 12.00 14.78 -21.34
C PHE A 365 12.27 13.96 -20.07
N GLN A 366 12.91 12.81 -20.26
CA GLN A 366 13.14 11.75 -19.28
C GLN A 366 14.48 11.92 -18.58
#